data_AF-A0A5J5B6B9-F1
#
_entry.id   AF-A0A5J5B6B9-F1
#
_cell.length_a   1.000
_cell.length_b   1.000
_cell.length_c   1.000
_cell.angle_alpha   90.00
_cell.angle_beta   90.00
_cell.angle_gamma   90.00
#
_symmetry.space_group_name_H-M   'P 1'
#
loop_
_entity.id
_entity.type
_entity.pdbx_description
1 polymer ?
#
loop_
_entity_poly.entity_id
_entity_poly.type
_entity_poly.pdbx_seq_one_letter_code
_entity_poly.pdbx_strand_id
1 'polypeptide(L)'
;MAKLEFPRFTSDDLTKWFNRVNQFFEFQGTLEAQKVSLASYHLEGEANQWWQWIRMTFREEGCNLSWANFEDELWAHFGPLECEDFDEALSRIRQDDGIQMFKPRTLKEAISLARMKDDQLTKHRRFARPAPPTRAPLALPPVSRAAALAPTVPIWRLTWMKCSGG
;
A
#
# COMPACT_ATOMS: atom_id res chain seq x y z
N MET A 1 -24.97 -6.74 -24.24
CA MET A 1 -24.02 -7.43 -23.35
C MET A 1 -22.66 -6.77 -23.54
N ALA A 2 -21.91 -6.51 -22.47
CA ALA A 2 -20.56 -5.95 -22.62
C ALA A 2 -19.63 -7.04 -23.17
N LYS A 3 -19.01 -6.78 -24.32
CA LYS A 3 -17.94 -7.65 -24.84
C LYS A 3 -16.65 -7.22 -24.17
N LEU A 4 -16.14 -8.03 -23.24
CA LEU A 4 -14.76 -7.88 -22.77
C LEU A 4 -13.81 -8.09 -23.96
N GLU A 5 -12.90 -7.16 -24.16
CA GLU A 5 -11.80 -7.29 -25.13
C GLU A 5 -10.59 -7.91 -24.44
N PHE A 6 -9.83 -8.72 -25.16
CA PHE A 6 -8.64 -9.35 -24.59
C PHE A 6 -7.51 -8.32 -24.45
N PRO A 7 -6.86 -8.20 -23.28
CA PRO A 7 -5.82 -7.20 -23.06
C PRO A 7 -4.56 -7.55 -23.85
N ARG A 8 -4.01 -6.56 -24.58
CA ARG A 8 -2.74 -6.69 -25.30
C ARG A 8 -1.55 -6.44 -24.38
N PHE A 9 -0.42 -7.11 -24.64
CA PHE A 9 0.81 -6.98 -23.86
C PHE A 9 2.01 -6.72 -24.77
N THR A 10 2.79 -5.69 -24.45
CA THR A 10 4.02 -5.33 -25.19
C THR A 10 5.28 -5.50 -24.33
N SER A 11 5.28 -4.84 -23.16
CA SER A 11 6.26 -4.96 -22.06
C SER A 11 5.78 -4.08 -20.86
N ASP A 12 4.46 -4.06 -20.59
CA ASP A 12 3.86 -3.25 -19.50
C ASP A 12 3.85 -4.04 -18.18
N ASP A 13 3.25 -3.50 -17.12
CA ASP A 13 2.98 -4.19 -15.84
C ASP A 13 2.29 -5.57 -16.05
N LEU A 14 3.07 -6.64 -15.89
CA LEU A 14 2.61 -8.03 -15.96
C LEU A 14 1.47 -8.32 -14.98
N THR A 15 1.58 -7.84 -13.74
CA THR A 15 0.59 -8.09 -12.68
C THR A 15 -0.80 -7.62 -13.13
N LYS A 16 -0.84 -6.40 -13.68
CA LYS A 16 -2.05 -5.76 -14.20
C LYS A 16 -2.55 -6.43 -15.49
N TRP A 17 -1.66 -6.91 -16.36
CA TRP A 17 -2.06 -7.68 -17.54
C TRP A 17 -2.68 -9.02 -17.14
N PHE A 18 -1.99 -9.84 -16.33
CA PHE A 18 -2.48 -11.12 -15.83
C PHE A 18 -3.83 -11.00 -15.11
N ASN A 19 -4.00 -9.97 -14.26
CA ASN A 19 -5.27 -9.75 -13.58
C ASN A 19 -6.44 -9.56 -14.57
N ARG A 20 -6.22 -8.79 -15.65
CA ARG A 20 -7.22 -8.60 -16.72
C ARG A 20 -7.44 -9.85 -17.58
N VAL A 21 -6.39 -10.60 -17.87
CA VAL A 21 -6.45 -11.87 -18.61
C VAL A 21 -7.27 -12.91 -17.82
N ASN A 22 -7.03 -13.03 -16.51
CA ASN A 22 -7.77 -13.95 -15.66
C ASN A 22 -9.24 -13.56 -15.52
N GLN A 23 -9.56 -12.27 -15.33
CA GLN A 23 -10.95 -11.78 -15.40
C GLN A 23 -11.64 -12.10 -16.73
N PHE A 24 -10.92 -11.96 -17.86
CA PHE A 24 -11.45 -12.33 -19.18
C PHE A 24 -11.73 -13.85 -19.25
N PHE A 25 -10.79 -14.69 -18.82
CA PHE A 25 -10.95 -16.15 -18.86
C PHE A 25 -12.09 -16.64 -17.98
N GLU A 26 -12.24 -16.10 -16.76
CA GLU A 26 -13.35 -16.38 -15.86
C GLU A 26 -14.70 -15.98 -16.46
N PHE A 27 -14.78 -14.76 -17.02
CA PHE A 27 -16.03 -14.25 -17.60
C PHE A 27 -16.45 -15.01 -18.87
N GLN A 28 -15.50 -15.42 -19.71
CA GLN A 28 -15.77 -16.16 -20.96
C GLN A 28 -15.82 -17.69 -20.78
N GLY A 29 -15.45 -18.21 -19.60
CA GLY A 29 -15.33 -19.66 -19.37
C GLY A 29 -14.26 -20.32 -20.24
N THR A 30 -13.10 -19.68 -20.42
CA THR A 30 -12.05 -20.16 -21.33
C THR A 30 -11.34 -21.39 -20.79
N LEU A 31 -11.27 -22.46 -21.60
CA LEU A 31 -10.61 -23.72 -21.25
C LEU A 31 -9.08 -23.55 -21.19
N GLU A 32 -8.39 -24.24 -20.26
CA GLU A 32 -6.92 -24.16 -20.10
C GLU A 32 -6.15 -24.38 -21.41
N ALA A 33 -6.56 -25.37 -22.21
CA ALA A 33 -5.94 -25.68 -23.50
C ALA A 33 -6.02 -24.54 -24.53
N GLN A 34 -6.93 -23.57 -24.33
CA GLN A 34 -7.11 -22.40 -25.20
C GLN A 34 -6.44 -21.14 -24.64
N LYS A 35 -6.19 -21.06 -23.32
CA LYS A 35 -5.63 -19.87 -22.67
C LYS A 35 -4.30 -19.43 -23.27
N VAL A 36 -3.34 -20.35 -23.37
CA VAL A 36 -2.00 -20.08 -23.94
C VAL A 36 -2.12 -19.58 -25.39
N SER A 37 -2.97 -20.21 -26.21
CA SER A 37 -3.21 -19.80 -27.60
C SER A 37 -3.83 -18.40 -27.71
N LEU A 38 -4.78 -18.07 -26.82
CA LEU A 38 -5.44 -16.76 -26.85
C LEU A 38 -4.55 -15.65 -26.29
N ALA A 39 -3.83 -15.90 -25.20
CA ALA A 39 -2.91 -14.94 -24.60
C ALA A 39 -1.74 -14.62 -25.54
N SER A 40 -1.12 -15.66 -26.11
CA SER A 40 -0.01 -15.48 -27.04
C SER A 40 -0.36 -14.70 -28.30
N TYR A 41 -1.58 -14.83 -28.80
CA TYR A 41 -2.06 -14.06 -29.95
C TYR A 41 -2.10 -12.54 -29.68
N HIS A 42 -2.21 -12.13 -28.42
CA HIS A 42 -2.28 -10.73 -28.00
C HIS A 42 -0.97 -10.21 -27.38
N LEU A 43 0.12 -11.00 -27.47
CA LEU A 43 1.47 -10.49 -27.27
C LEU A 43 1.89 -9.69 -28.52
N GLU A 44 2.47 -8.53 -28.29
CA GLU A 44 2.96 -7.60 -29.32
C GLU A 44 4.42 -7.23 -29.02
N GLY A 45 5.13 -6.65 -30.00
CA GLY A 45 6.49 -6.14 -29.81
C GLY A 45 7.51 -7.19 -29.38
N GLU A 46 8.18 -6.95 -28.26
CA GLU A 46 9.22 -7.82 -27.69
C GLU A 46 8.65 -9.15 -27.17
N ALA A 47 7.52 -9.11 -26.45
CA ALA A 47 6.87 -10.29 -25.90
C ALA A 47 6.45 -11.31 -26.98
N ASN A 48 6.02 -10.85 -28.16
CA ASN A 48 5.73 -11.77 -29.28
C ASN A 48 7.01 -12.44 -29.82
N GLN A 49 8.12 -11.69 -29.94
CA GLN A 49 9.38 -12.23 -30.44
C GLN A 49 9.94 -13.30 -29.50
N TRP A 50 9.95 -13.01 -28.20
CA TRP A 50 10.25 -13.97 -27.14
C TRP A 50 9.36 -15.21 -27.23
N TRP A 51 8.06 -15.02 -27.40
CA TRP A 51 7.12 -16.15 -27.50
C TRP A 51 7.34 -17.03 -28.75
N GLN A 52 7.70 -16.46 -29.90
CA GLN A 52 8.06 -17.28 -31.06
C GLN A 52 9.33 -18.11 -30.79
N TRP A 53 10.29 -17.58 -30.03
CA TRP A 53 11.49 -18.33 -29.62
C TRP A 53 11.14 -19.48 -28.66
N ILE A 54 10.37 -19.21 -27.59
CA ILE A 54 9.83 -20.24 -26.68
C ILE A 54 9.10 -21.35 -27.46
N ARG A 55 8.24 -20.99 -28.42
CA ARG A 55 7.53 -21.96 -29.26
C ARG A 55 8.43 -22.83 -30.15
N MET A 56 9.62 -22.36 -30.52
CA MET A 56 10.59 -23.22 -31.23
C MET A 56 11.20 -24.23 -30.26
N THR A 57 11.68 -23.77 -29.10
CA THR A 57 12.31 -24.64 -28.07
C THR A 57 11.38 -25.78 -27.64
N PHE A 58 10.15 -25.46 -27.21
CA PHE A 58 9.18 -26.48 -26.77
C PHE A 58 8.69 -27.41 -27.89
N ARG A 59 8.80 -26.99 -29.16
CA ARG A 59 8.47 -27.83 -30.33
C ARG A 59 9.54 -28.88 -30.59
N GLU A 60 10.81 -28.61 -30.28
CA GLU A 60 11.90 -29.59 -30.35
C GLU A 60 11.80 -30.62 -29.21
N GLU A 61 11.36 -30.19 -28.03
CA GLU A 61 11.14 -31.06 -26.86
C GLU A 61 9.85 -31.90 -26.94
N GLY A 62 8.90 -31.53 -27.82
CA GLY A 62 7.61 -32.21 -27.97
C GLY A 62 6.63 -31.99 -26.81
N CYS A 63 6.91 -31.02 -25.93
CA CYS A 63 6.10 -30.72 -24.76
C CYS A 63 4.94 -29.75 -25.09
N ASN A 64 3.74 -30.05 -24.60
CA ASN A 64 2.63 -29.11 -24.63
C ASN A 64 2.82 -28.06 -23.53
N LEU A 65 2.95 -26.79 -23.92
CA LEU A 65 2.98 -25.66 -22.99
C LEU A 65 1.65 -25.53 -22.26
N SER A 66 1.66 -25.80 -20.95
CA SER A 66 0.54 -25.55 -20.05
C SER A 66 0.38 -24.05 -19.78
N TRP A 67 -0.78 -23.62 -19.26
CA TRP A 67 -0.95 -22.24 -18.82
C TRP A 67 0.03 -21.87 -17.69
N ALA A 68 0.26 -22.77 -16.72
CA ALA A 68 1.22 -22.53 -15.64
C ALA A 68 2.65 -22.34 -16.17
N ASN A 69 3.11 -23.19 -17.09
CA ASN A 69 4.43 -23.03 -17.72
C ASN A 69 4.55 -21.69 -18.47
N PHE A 70 3.46 -21.25 -19.13
CA PHE A 70 3.42 -19.95 -19.79
C PHE A 70 3.50 -18.79 -18.79
N GLU A 71 2.81 -18.89 -17.64
CA GLU A 71 2.91 -17.91 -16.56
C GLU A 71 4.35 -17.84 -16.00
N ASP A 72 4.92 -18.97 -15.62
CA ASP A 72 6.27 -19.06 -15.04
C ASP A 72 7.34 -18.48 -15.98
N GLU A 73 7.33 -18.86 -17.26
CA GLU A 73 8.26 -18.36 -18.27
C GLU A 73 8.08 -16.85 -18.53
N LEU A 74 6.83 -16.35 -18.56
CA LEU A 74 6.57 -14.92 -18.77
C LEU A 74 7.00 -14.09 -17.55
N TRP A 75 6.81 -14.60 -16.33
CA TRP A 75 7.34 -13.99 -15.09
C TRP A 75 8.87 -14.07 -15.02
N ALA A 76 9.50 -15.15 -15.47
CA ALA A 76 10.96 -15.26 -15.51
C ALA A 76 11.61 -14.25 -16.46
N HIS A 77 10.94 -13.88 -17.56
CA HIS A 77 11.49 -12.97 -18.57
C HIS A 77 11.06 -11.50 -18.41
N PHE A 78 9.80 -11.23 -18.02
CA PHE A 78 9.24 -9.87 -17.91
C PHE A 78 8.79 -9.50 -16.48
N GLY A 79 8.97 -10.39 -15.51
CA GLY A 79 8.71 -10.10 -14.10
C GLY A 79 9.67 -9.05 -13.54
N PRO A 80 9.25 -8.30 -12.49
CA PRO A 80 10.20 -7.60 -11.65
C PRO A 80 11.22 -8.61 -11.13
N LEU A 81 12.50 -8.38 -11.43
CA LEU A 81 13.61 -9.20 -10.93
C LEU A 81 13.65 -9.22 -9.39
N GLU A 82 13.07 -8.18 -8.80
CA GLU A 82 12.82 -8.01 -7.38
C GLU A 82 11.43 -8.58 -7.04
N CYS A 83 11.36 -9.90 -6.87
CA CYS A 83 10.60 -10.40 -5.72
C CYS A 83 11.33 -9.85 -4.49
N GLU A 84 11.03 -8.61 -4.07
CA GLU A 84 11.55 -8.07 -2.81
C GLU A 84 11.22 -9.10 -1.74
N ASP A 85 12.26 -9.73 -1.19
CA ASP A 85 12.12 -10.85 -0.27
C ASP A 85 11.09 -10.46 0.79
N PHE A 86 9.94 -11.14 0.78
CA PHE A 86 8.95 -10.95 1.84
C PHE A 86 9.60 -11.21 3.21
N ASP A 87 10.65 -12.06 3.24
CA ASP A 87 11.50 -12.28 4.40
C ASP A 87 12.44 -11.10 4.71
N GLU A 88 12.96 -10.34 3.73
CA GLU A 88 13.68 -9.08 4.00
C GLU A 88 12.72 -8.00 4.49
N ALA A 89 11.56 -7.82 3.87
CA ALA A 89 10.53 -6.89 4.32
C ALA A 89 10.07 -7.21 5.76
N LEU A 90 9.86 -8.50 6.08
CA LEU A 90 9.60 -8.97 7.44
C LEU A 90 10.82 -8.79 8.36
N SER A 91 12.05 -8.93 7.86
CA SER A 91 13.28 -8.69 8.64
C SER A 91 13.42 -7.22 9.04
N ARG A 92 13.10 -6.28 8.14
CA ARG A 92 13.08 -4.83 8.40
C ARG A 92 12.02 -4.50 9.46
N ILE A 93 10.83 -5.10 9.38
CA ILE A 93 9.77 -4.96 10.41
C ILE A 93 10.22 -5.55 11.77
N ARG A 94 10.99 -6.64 11.77
CA ARG A 94 11.61 -7.27 12.97
C ARG A 94 12.93 -6.63 13.44
N GLN A 95 13.34 -5.54 12.82
CA GLN A 95 14.48 -4.72 13.27
C GLN A 95 14.01 -3.38 13.85
N ASP A 96 12.77 -2.96 13.57
CA ASP A 96 12.18 -1.74 14.15
C ASP A 96 11.64 -1.94 15.58
N ASP A 97 11.64 -3.17 16.12
CA ASP A 97 11.50 -3.39 17.57
C ASP A 97 12.78 -3.01 18.35
N GLY A 98 13.06 -1.69 18.38
CA GLY A 98 13.96 -1.05 19.34
C GLY A 98 13.58 -1.27 20.82
N ILE A 99 12.46 -1.97 21.08
CA ILE A 99 12.13 -2.57 22.36
C ILE A 99 12.80 -3.96 22.44
N GLN A 100 14.11 -3.98 22.68
CA GLN A 100 14.82 -5.16 23.15
C GLN A 100 14.07 -5.73 24.36
N MET A 101 13.29 -6.79 24.14
CA MET A 101 12.44 -7.39 25.16
C MET A 101 13.32 -8.17 26.14
N PHE A 102 13.85 -7.44 27.12
CA PHE A 102 14.69 -7.99 28.17
C PHE A 102 13.88 -9.02 28.96
N LYS A 103 14.07 -10.30 28.64
CA LYS A 103 13.32 -11.42 29.22
C LYS A 103 14.02 -11.85 30.52
N PRO A 104 13.49 -11.46 31.70
CA PRO A 104 14.14 -11.78 32.97
C PRO A 104 14.20 -13.29 33.16
N ARG A 105 15.37 -13.82 33.50
CA ARG A 105 15.59 -15.24 33.77
C ARG A 105 15.28 -15.60 35.22
N THR A 106 15.26 -14.60 36.10
CA THR A 106 14.94 -14.75 37.53
C THR A 106 13.84 -13.79 37.99
N LEU A 107 13.12 -14.17 39.03
CA LEU A 107 12.10 -13.32 39.67
C LEU A 107 12.67 -11.96 40.12
N LYS A 108 13.94 -11.95 40.58
CA LYS A 108 14.62 -10.73 41.04
C LYS A 108 14.86 -9.73 39.90
N GLU A 109 15.25 -10.21 38.72
CA GLU A 109 15.36 -9.39 37.52
C GLU A 109 14.00 -8.83 37.10
N ALA A 110 12.95 -9.67 37.08
CA ALA A 110 11.60 -9.25 36.71
C ALA A 110 11.06 -8.12 37.62
N ILE A 111 11.21 -8.27 38.93
CA ILE A 111 10.79 -7.28 39.93
C ILE A 111 11.63 -5.98 39.82
N SER A 112 12.91 -6.08 39.47
CA SER A 112 13.76 -4.89 39.27
C SER A 112 13.40 -4.14 37.98
N LEU A 113 13.14 -4.87 36.90
CA LEU A 113 12.78 -4.33 35.59
C LEU A 113 11.41 -3.64 35.62
N ALA A 114 10.42 -4.26 36.28
CA ALA A 114 9.09 -3.67 36.50
C ALA A 114 9.21 -2.32 37.22
N ARG A 115 9.91 -2.28 38.37
CA ARG A 115 10.13 -1.04 39.14
C ARG A 115 10.80 0.06 38.31
N MET A 116 11.84 -0.26 37.54
CA MET A 116 12.47 0.71 36.63
C MET A 116 11.50 1.27 35.57
N LYS A 117 10.64 0.42 34.99
CA LYS A 117 9.65 0.85 33.99
C LYS A 117 8.55 1.71 34.62
N ASP A 118 8.07 1.35 35.80
CA ASP A 118 7.08 2.12 36.56
C ASP A 118 7.63 3.49 36.98
N ASP A 119 8.90 3.58 37.39
CA ASP A 119 9.57 4.85 37.70
C ASP A 119 9.68 5.76 36.48
N GLN A 120 10.04 5.22 35.31
CA GLN A 120 10.10 5.97 34.05
C GLN A 120 8.71 6.47 33.62
N LEU A 121 7.69 5.60 33.72
CA LEU A 121 6.31 5.97 33.43
C LEU A 121 5.80 7.05 34.42
N THR A 122 6.12 6.93 35.70
CA THR A 122 5.74 7.87 36.76
C THR A 122 6.45 9.22 36.61
N LYS A 123 7.70 9.24 36.13
CA LYS A 123 8.39 10.48 35.73
C LYS A 123 7.69 11.12 34.53
N HIS A 124 7.49 10.38 33.45
CA HIS A 124 6.83 10.90 32.23
C HIS A 124 5.42 11.47 32.53
N ARG A 125 4.61 10.75 33.32
CA ARG A 125 3.27 11.21 33.75
C ARG A 125 3.29 12.43 34.66
N ARG A 126 4.38 12.69 35.40
CA ARG A 126 4.54 13.93 36.19
C ARG A 126 4.79 15.14 35.28
N PHE A 127 5.59 14.99 34.23
CA PHE A 127 5.81 16.08 33.25
C PHE A 127 4.60 16.34 32.34
N ALA A 128 3.72 15.35 32.17
CA ALA A 128 2.53 15.46 31.31
C ALA A 128 1.25 16.00 32.00
N ARG A 129 1.28 16.37 33.29
CA ARG A 129 0.11 16.92 34.00
C ARG A 129 0.14 18.46 33.96
N PRO A 130 -0.81 19.15 33.27
CA PRO A 130 -0.90 20.60 33.34
C PRO A 130 -1.24 21.07 34.76
N ALA A 131 -0.66 22.20 35.18
CA ALA A 131 -1.10 22.87 36.40
C ALA A 131 -2.54 23.38 36.25
N PRO A 132 -3.38 23.34 37.30
CA PRO A 132 -4.72 23.93 37.23
C PRO A 132 -4.60 25.44 36.98
N PRO A 133 -5.40 26.02 36.07
CA PRO A 133 -5.22 27.40 35.64
C PRO A 133 -5.57 28.39 36.76
N THR A 134 -4.58 29.19 37.17
CA THR A 134 -4.78 30.30 38.10
C THR A 134 -5.68 31.35 37.44
N ARG A 135 -6.90 31.53 37.96
CA ARG A 135 -7.90 32.44 37.38
C ARG A 135 -7.53 33.89 37.67
N ALA A 136 -7.08 34.63 36.67
CA ALA A 136 -6.80 36.07 36.80
C ALA A 136 -8.09 36.91 36.86
N PRO A 137 -8.12 38.06 37.56
CA PRO A 137 -9.30 38.92 37.63
C PRO A 137 -9.56 39.63 36.28
N LEU A 138 -10.83 39.70 35.87
CA LEU A 138 -11.23 40.39 34.64
C LEU A 138 -11.26 41.91 34.85
N ALA A 139 -10.38 42.64 34.15
CA ALA A 139 -10.51 44.08 33.96
C ALA A 139 -11.36 44.35 32.71
N LEU A 140 -12.39 45.19 32.83
CA LEU A 140 -13.25 45.60 31.71
C LEU A 140 -12.59 46.73 30.89
N PRO A 141 -12.73 46.73 29.55
CA PRO A 141 -12.23 47.83 28.72
C PRO A 141 -13.19 49.03 28.72
N PRO A 142 -12.70 50.27 28.53
CA PRO A 142 -13.55 51.44 28.36
C PRO A 142 -14.20 51.51 26.95
N VAL A 143 -15.33 52.19 26.87
CA VAL A 143 -16.17 52.31 25.66
C VAL A 143 -15.53 53.25 24.62
N SER A 144 -15.34 52.75 23.39
CA SER A 144 -14.97 53.57 22.23
C SER A 144 -16.20 54.22 21.58
N ARG A 145 -16.06 55.49 21.17
CA ARG A 145 -17.04 56.24 20.36
C ARG A 145 -16.72 56.08 18.87
N ALA A 146 -17.75 55.89 18.04
CA ALA A 146 -17.66 55.34 16.68
C ALA A 146 -17.79 56.38 15.53
N ALA A 147 -17.91 55.84 14.30
CA ALA A 147 -18.00 56.47 12.96
C ALA A 147 -16.63 56.86 12.34
N ALA A 148 -16.35 56.74 11.03
CA ALA A 148 -17.06 56.23 9.83
C ALA A 148 -15.97 55.88 8.76
N LEU A 149 -16.19 55.18 7.63
CA LEU A 149 -17.37 54.59 6.94
C LEU A 149 -16.93 53.31 6.16
N ALA A 150 -17.59 52.92 5.05
CA ALA A 150 -17.22 51.82 4.12
C ALA A 150 -17.36 52.31 2.64
N PRO A 151 -17.33 51.48 1.56
CA PRO A 151 -16.91 50.07 1.36
C PRO A 151 -15.99 49.86 0.11
N THR A 152 -15.58 48.61 -0.21
CA THR A 152 -15.81 47.92 -1.51
C THR A 152 -15.13 46.55 -1.66
N VAL A 153 -15.95 45.50 -1.85
CA VAL A 153 -15.74 44.24 -2.63
C VAL A 153 -14.61 43.25 -2.18
N PRO A 154 -14.58 41.97 -2.62
CA PRO A 154 -15.08 40.92 -1.74
C PRO A 154 -14.11 39.77 -1.43
N ILE A 155 -14.07 39.43 -0.14
CA ILE A 155 -14.04 38.09 0.47
C ILE A 155 -13.78 36.91 -0.50
N TRP A 156 -12.54 36.38 -0.49
CA TRP A 156 -12.27 34.98 -0.85
C TRP A 156 -12.42 34.08 0.37
N ARG A 157 -13.67 33.66 0.67
CA ARG A 157 -13.92 32.65 1.71
C ARG A 157 -13.75 31.26 1.10
N LEU A 158 -12.60 30.67 1.36
CA LEU A 158 -12.39 29.24 1.27
C LEU A 158 -13.34 28.53 2.26
N THR A 159 -14.45 27.99 1.76
CA THR A 159 -15.40 27.21 2.57
C THR A 159 -14.99 25.75 2.63
N TRP A 160 -14.14 25.41 3.60
CA TRP A 160 -13.97 24.03 4.07
C TRP A 160 -14.24 23.97 5.57
N MET A 161 -15.48 23.66 5.96
CA MET A 161 -15.79 22.77 7.10
C MET A 161 -17.29 22.64 7.37
N LYS A 162 -17.65 21.43 7.83
CA LYS A 162 -18.91 21.00 8.47
C LYS A 162 -20.14 20.91 7.57
N CYS A 163 -20.60 19.72 7.19
CA CYS A 163 -20.96 18.48 7.94
C CYS A 163 -22.33 18.56 8.60
N SER A 164 -23.08 17.45 8.49
CA SER A 164 -24.34 17.08 9.19
C SER A 164 -25.46 18.14 9.14
N GLY A 165 -26.65 17.84 8.64
CA GLY A 165 -27.34 16.56 8.58
C GLY A 165 -28.72 16.74 9.21
N GLY A 166 -29.72 16.00 8.72
CA GLY A 166 -31.15 16.26 9.00
C GLY A 166 -31.91 16.31 7.70
#